data_AF-A0A955ASY4-F1
#
_entry.id   AF-A0A955ASY4-F1
#
_cell.length_a   1.000
_cell.length_b   1.000
_cell.length_c   1.000
_cell.angle_alpha   90.00
_cell.angle_beta   90.00
_cell.angle_gamma   90.00
#
_symmetry.space_group_name_H-M   'P 1'
#
loop_
_entity.id
_entity.type
_entity.pdbx_description
1 polymer ?
#
loop_
_entity_poly.entity_id
_entity_poly.type
_entity_poly.pdbx_seq_one_letter_code
_entity_poly.pdbx_strand_id
1 'polypeptide(L)'
;LVAAVKAAGLVETLKGKGPFTVFAPTDQAFADLPDGVVANLLKPENKDKLVSILTYHVVPGKALASEVVKVSSVKTVNGKEAAVSVTNGQAMINDAKIVETDIEATNGVVHVIDRIIMP
;
A
#
# COMPACT_ATOMS: atom_id res chain seq x y z
N LEU A 1 8.00 -9.50 0.87
CA LEU A 1 7.72 -8.13 1.37
C LEU A 1 8.94 -7.38 1.91
N VAL A 2 9.58 -7.81 3.00
CA VAL A 2 10.69 -7.06 3.64
C VAL A 2 11.90 -6.81 2.71
N ALA A 3 12.23 -7.79 1.86
CA ALA A 3 13.30 -7.65 0.87
C ALA A 3 13.00 -6.58 -0.20
N ALA A 4 11.74 -6.44 -0.61
CA ALA A 4 11.31 -5.43 -1.56
C ALA A 4 11.34 -4.02 -0.96
N VAL A 5 10.93 -3.89 0.32
CA VAL A 5 11.00 -2.62 1.05
C VAL A 5 12.46 -2.18 1.27
N LYS A 6 13.36 -3.12 1.60
CA LYS A 6 14.82 -2.87 1.66
C LYS A 6 15.40 -2.49 0.30
N ALA A 7 15.00 -3.19 -0.76
CA ALA A 7 15.47 -2.94 -2.12
C ALA A 7 15.00 -1.59 -2.68
N ALA A 8 13.84 -1.11 -2.24
CA ALA A 8 13.24 0.12 -2.73
C ALA A 8 13.73 1.40 -2.02
N GLY A 9 14.68 1.31 -1.07
CA GLY A 9 15.13 2.47 -0.27
C GLY A 9 14.06 3.04 0.68
N LEU A 10 12.84 2.51 0.62
CA LEU A 10 11.71 2.91 1.44
C LEU A 10 11.91 2.62 2.92
N VAL A 11 12.86 1.75 3.30
CA VAL A 11 13.21 1.57 4.71
C VAL A 11 13.66 2.88 5.35
N GLU A 12 14.36 3.76 4.63
CA GLU A 12 14.79 5.04 5.18
C GLU A 12 13.63 6.03 5.27
N THR A 13 12.73 6.04 4.27
CA THR A 13 11.49 6.83 4.29
C THR A 13 10.54 6.37 5.39
N LEU A 14 10.31 5.06 5.51
CA LEU A 14 9.47 4.43 6.54
C LEU A 14 10.11 4.49 7.92
N LYS A 15 11.43 4.68 8.04
CA LYS A 15 12.12 5.03 9.29
C LYS A 15 12.10 6.53 9.59
N GLY A 16 11.60 7.36 8.68
CA GLY A 16 11.48 8.80 8.86
C GLY A 16 10.55 9.17 10.02
N LYS A 17 10.73 10.37 10.57
CA LYS A 17 9.88 10.94 11.64
C LYS A 17 8.49 11.27 11.11
N GLY A 18 7.61 10.30 11.04
CA GLY A 18 6.20 10.55 10.75
C GLY A 18 5.39 9.27 10.82
N PRO A 19 4.13 9.32 11.22
CA PRO A 19 3.24 8.18 11.04
C PRO A 19 3.06 7.95 9.54
N PHE A 20 3.36 6.75 9.07
CA PHE A 20 3.10 6.31 7.70
C PHE A 20 1.94 5.34 7.68
N THR A 21 1.11 5.45 6.65
CA THR A 21 0.04 4.50 6.42
C THR A 21 0.45 3.61 5.25
N VAL A 22 0.55 2.30 5.48
CA VAL A 22 1.03 1.33 4.49
C VAL A 22 -0.11 0.39 4.12
N PHE A 23 -0.44 0.34 2.83
CA PHE A 23 -1.39 -0.63 2.29
C PHE A 23 -0.62 -1.91 1.89
N ALA A 24 -0.87 -3.02 2.57
CA ALA A 24 -0.18 -4.28 2.35
C ALA A 24 -1.15 -5.30 1.72
N PRO A 25 -0.94 -5.74 0.47
CA PRO A 25 -1.74 -6.81 -0.11
C PRO A 25 -1.53 -8.14 0.62
N THR A 26 -2.60 -8.91 0.79
CA THR A 26 -2.53 -10.30 1.32
C THR A 26 -1.80 -11.23 0.35
N ASP A 27 -1.26 -12.35 0.84
CA ASP A 27 -0.75 -13.41 -0.04
C ASP A 27 -1.82 -13.91 -1.03
N GLN A 28 -3.10 -13.85 -0.66
CA GLN A 28 -4.22 -14.13 -1.58
C GLN A 28 -4.29 -13.11 -2.72
N ALA A 29 -4.09 -11.82 -2.45
CA ALA A 29 -4.02 -10.78 -3.49
C ALA A 29 -2.90 -11.04 -4.50
N PHE A 30 -1.77 -11.60 -4.04
CA PHE A 30 -0.68 -12.04 -4.91
C PHE A 30 -1.04 -13.32 -5.67
N ALA A 31 -1.75 -14.26 -5.03
CA ALA A 31 -2.20 -15.51 -5.66
C ALA A 31 -3.31 -15.30 -6.70
N ASP A 32 -4.14 -14.26 -6.56
CA ASP A 32 -5.17 -13.87 -7.52
C ASP A 32 -4.58 -13.25 -8.80
N LEU A 33 -3.32 -12.82 -8.77
CA LEU A 33 -2.63 -12.37 -9.98
C LEU A 33 -2.19 -13.57 -10.82
N PRO A 34 -2.31 -13.49 -12.16
CA PRO A 34 -1.89 -14.57 -13.04
C PRO A 34 -0.42 -14.92 -12.82
N ASP A 35 -0.16 -16.23 -12.74
CA ASP A 35 1.17 -16.81 -12.57
C ASP A 35 2.17 -16.17 -13.53
N GLY A 36 3.17 -15.50 -12.96
CA GLY A 36 4.20 -14.78 -13.71
C GLY A 36 4.22 -13.28 -13.46
N VAL A 37 3.12 -12.64 -13.04
CA VAL A 37 3.15 -11.22 -12.64
C VAL A 37 3.90 -11.03 -11.34
N VAL A 38 3.65 -11.89 -10.35
CA VAL A 38 4.36 -11.87 -9.06
C VAL A 38 5.84 -12.20 -9.23
N ALA A 39 6.16 -13.22 -10.02
CA ALA A 39 7.53 -13.57 -10.34
C ALA A 39 8.24 -12.43 -11.09
N ASN A 40 7.56 -11.77 -12.04
CA ASN A 40 8.10 -10.58 -12.69
C ASN A 40 8.28 -9.44 -11.70
N LEU A 41 7.30 -9.14 -10.85
CA LEU A 41 7.42 -8.10 -9.84
C LEU A 41 8.57 -8.38 -8.87
N LEU A 42 8.84 -9.64 -8.52
CA LEU A 42 9.97 -10.07 -7.71
C LEU A 42 11.33 -10.01 -8.42
N LYS A 43 11.37 -9.81 -9.75
CA LYS A 43 12.64 -9.70 -10.47
C LYS A 43 13.36 -8.40 -10.12
N PRO A 44 14.70 -8.43 -10.02
CA PRO A 44 15.49 -7.24 -9.76
C PRO A 44 15.34 -6.18 -10.87
N GLU A 45 15.02 -6.58 -12.10
CA GLU A 45 14.70 -5.66 -13.22
C GLU A 45 13.42 -4.84 -12.99
N ASN A 46 12.50 -5.31 -12.15
CA ASN A 46 11.29 -4.58 -11.80
C ASN A 46 11.42 -3.82 -10.47
N LYS A 47 12.65 -3.61 -9.98
CA LYS A 47 12.90 -2.79 -8.78
C LYS A 47 12.23 -1.42 -8.87
N ASP A 48 12.32 -0.72 -10.00
CA ASP A 48 11.67 0.58 -10.18
C ASP A 48 10.14 0.49 -10.12
N LYS A 49 9.54 -0.55 -10.71
CA LYS A 49 8.09 -0.80 -10.58
C LYS A 49 7.70 -1.13 -9.15
N LEU A 50 8.47 -1.95 -8.46
CA LEU A 50 8.27 -2.28 -7.04
C LEU A 50 8.36 -1.02 -6.18
N VAL A 51 9.35 -0.16 -6.40
CA VAL A 51 9.49 1.13 -5.71
C VAL A 51 8.26 1.98 -5.97
N SER A 52 7.83 2.09 -7.22
CA SER A 52 6.65 2.90 -7.59
C SER A 52 5.36 2.35 -6.97
N ILE A 53 5.16 1.03 -6.98
CA ILE A 53 4.03 0.35 -6.33
C ILE A 53 4.08 0.56 -4.82
N LEU A 54 5.24 0.34 -4.18
CA LEU A 54 5.38 0.50 -2.74
C LEU A 54 5.19 1.96 -2.31
N THR A 55 5.75 2.93 -3.03
CA THR A 55 5.52 4.36 -2.77
C THR A 55 4.07 4.77 -3.01
N TYR A 56 3.34 4.06 -3.87
CA TYR A 56 1.90 4.25 -4.07
C TYR A 56 1.07 3.62 -2.95
N HIS A 57 1.53 2.51 -2.37
CA HIS A 57 0.93 1.89 -1.19
C HIS A 57 1.32 2.60 0.11
N VAL A 58 2.26 3.55 0.10
CA VAL A 58 2.63 4.32 1.28
C VAL A 58 1.99 5.70 1.18
N VAL A 59 1.26 6.08 2.22
CA VAL A 59 0.70 7.41 2.41
C VAL A 59 1.43 8.09 3.57
N PRO A 60 2.04 9.27 3.35
CA PRO A 60 2.63 10.03 4.44
C PRO A 60 1.52 10.64 5.29
N GLY A 61 1.56 10.39 6.60
CA GLY A 61 0.52 10.80 7.54
C GLY A 61 -0.23 9.62 8.15
N LYS A 62 -0.82 9.86 9.32
CA LYS A 62 -1.67 8.88 10.01
C LYS A 62 -3.06 8.94 9.39
N ALA A 63 -3.31 8.09 8.41
CA ALA A 63 -4.60 7.95 7.78
C ALA A 63 -5.26 6.70 8.39
N LEU A 64 -5.92 6.90 9.54
CA LEU A 64 -6.75 5.87 10.17
C LEU A 64 -7.92 5.53 9.25
N ALA A 65 -8.46 4.32 9.31
CA ALA A 65 -9.59 3.96 8.45
C ALA A 65 -10.74 4.95 8.62
N SER A 66 -11.03 5.38 9.85
CA SER A 66 -12.08 6.36 10.15
C SER A 66 -11.86 7.76 9.56
N GLU A 67 -10.63 8.12 9.20
CA GLU A 67 -10.30 9.38 8.51
C GLU A 67 -10.21 9.15 7.00
N VAL A 68 -9.64 8.02 6.57
CA VAL A 68 -9.57 7.56 5.18
C VAL A 68 -10.96 7.44 4.58
N VAL A 69 -11.93 6.87 5.31
CA VAL A 69 -13.33 6.76 4.87
C VAL A 69 -14.06 8.10 4.75
N LYS A 70 -13.54 9.18 5.36
CA LYS A 70 -14.12 10.53 5.24
C LYS A 70 -13.54 11.32 4.08
N VAL A 71 -12.38 10.92 3.56
CA VAL A 71 -11.74 11.57 2.42
C VAL A 71 -11.96 10.75 1.16
N SER A 72 -12.15 11.42 0.03
CA SER A 72 -12.35 10.77 -1.27
C SER A 72 -11.04 10.48 -2.00
N SER A 73 -9.92 11.05 -1.56
CA SER A 73 -8.58 10.74 -2.06
C SER A 73 -7.54 10.85 -0.96
N VAL A 74 -6.46 10.06 -1.07
CA VAL A 74 -5.27 10.17 -0.23
C VAL A 74 -4.04 10.40 -1.10
N LYS A 75 -3.20 11.36 -0.69
CA LYS A 75 -1.96 11.65 -1.41
C LYS A 75 -0.89 10.64 -1.00
N THR A 76 -0.37 9.88 -1.96
CA THR A 76 0.66 8.86 -1.71
C THR A 76 2.06 9.47 -1.73
N VAL A 77 3.05 8.73 -1.23
CA VAL A 77 4.47 9.14 -1.30
C VAL A 77 4.96 9.17 -2.75
N ASN A 78 4.34 8.42 -3.64
CA ASN A 78 4.59 8.45 -5.09
C ASN A 78 4.21 9.81 -5.73
N GLY A 79 3.52 10.69 -4.99
CA GLY A 79 3.05 11.99 -5.49
C GLY A 79 1.72 11.92 -6.23
N LYS A 80 1.25 10.72 -6.57
CA LYS A 80 -0.10 10.47 -7.08
C LYS A 80 -1.13 10.41 -5.96
N GLU A 81 -2.37 10.79 -6.27
CA GLU A 81 -3.50 10.59 -5.38
C GLU A 81 -4.11 9.20 -5.65
N ALA A 82 -4.39 8.47 -4.58
CA ALA A 82 -5.15 7.24 -4.63
C ALA A 82 -6.59 7.55 -4.25
N ALA A 83 -7.55 7.15 -5.09
CA ALA A 83 -8.96 7.38 -4.81
C ALA A 83 -9.38 6.48 -3.65
N VAL A 84 -10.05 7.04 -2.66
CA VAL A 84 -10.63 6.28 -1.56
C VAL A 84 -12.14 6.29 -1.72
N SER A 85 -12.76 5.13 -1.65
CA SER A 85 -14.21 4.99 -1.61
C SER A 85 -14.63 4.06 -0.49
N VAL A 86 -15.85 4.21 -0.01
CA VAL A 86 -16.36 3.41 1.11
C VAL A 86 -17.63 2.75 0.66
N THR A 87 -17.59 1.44 0.53
CA THR A 87 -18.72 0.64 0.09
C THR A 87 -19.11 -0.31 1.21
N ASN A 88 -20.34 -0.21 1.71
CA ASN A 88 -20.85 -1.05 2.81
C ASN A 88 -19.94 -1.06 4.05
N GLY A 89 -19.44 0.11 4.47
CA GLY A 89 -18.56 0.23 5.64
C GLY A 89 -17.14 -0.32 5.45
N GLN A 90 -16.79 -0.78 4.25
CA GLN A 90 -15.43 -1.19 3.89
C GLN A 90 -14.77 -0.11 3.05
N ALA A 91 -13.62 0.36 3.51
CA ALA A 91 -12.79 1.27 2.76
C ALA A 91 -12.16 0.54 1.56
N MET A 92 -12.11 1.22 0.43
CA MET A 92 -11.54 0.74 -0.83
C MET A 92 -10.58 1.81 -1.33
N ILE A 93 -9.42 1.39 -1.83
CA ILE A 93 -8.46 2.27 -2.50
C ILE A 93 -8.35 1.86 -3.95
N ASN A 94 -8.69 2.79 -4.85
CA ASN A 94 -8.91 2.53 -6.27
C ASN A 94 -9.86 1.33 -6.44
N ASP A 95 -9.31 0.18 -6.85
CA ASP A 95 -10.02 -1.09 -7.07
C ASP A 95 -9.71 -2.18 -6.02
N ALA A 96 -8.91 -1.84 -5.01
CA ALA A 96 -8.53 -2.75 -3.95
C ALA A 96 -9.38 -2.51 -2.70
N LYS A 97 -9.94 -3.58 -2.16
CA LYS A 97 -10.74 -3.55 -0.95
C LYS A 97 -9.83 -3.70 0.26
N ILE A 98 -10.01 -2.84 1.25
CA ILE A 98 -9.30 -2.96 2.51
C ILE A 98 -10.05 -4.00 3.37
N VAL A 99 -9.38 -5.12 3.63
CA VAL A 99 -9.89 -6.27 4.39
C VAL A 99 -9.66 -6.06 5.87
N GLU A 100 -8.50 -5.50 6.23
CA GLU A 100 -8.12 -5.23 7.61
C GLU A 100 -7.56 -3.82 7.70
N THR A 101 -7.96 -3.06 8.71
CA THR A 101 -7.48 -1.70 8.93
C THR A 101 -6.91 -1.52 10.32
N ASP A 102 -6.18 -0.42 10.51
CA ASP A 102 -5.75 0.06 11.83
C ASP A 102 -4.78 -0.88 12.55
N ILE A 103 -3.98 -1.62 11.78
CA ILE A 103 -2.91 -2.46 12.33
C ILE A 103 -1.77 -1.54 12.78
N GLU A 104 -1.53 -1.45 14.08
CA GLU A 104 -0.46 -0.63 14.62
C GLU A 104 0.92 -1.21 14.23
N ALA A 105 1.69 -0.41 13.50
CA ALA A 105 3.07 -0.68 13.18
C ALA A 105 3.98 0.33 13.88
N THR A 106 5.24 -0.05 14.07
CA THR A 106 6.21 0.76 14.83
C THR A 106 6.36 2.20 14.31
N ASN A 107 6.14 2.42 13.01
CA ASN A 107 6.24 3.72 12.36
C ASN A 107 4.92 4.18 11.69
N GLY A 108 3.77 3.65 12.14
CA GLY A 108 2.46 4.12 11.67
C GLY A 108 1.37 3.05 11.67
N VAL A 109 0.61 2.95 10.59
CA VAL A 109 -0.57 2.08 10.47
C VAL A 109 -0.45 1.22 9.21
N VAL A 110 -0.77 -0.07 9.31
CA VAL A 110 -0.88 -0.97 8.17
C VAL A 110 -2.36 -1.26 7.91
N HIS A 111 -2.72 -1.25 6.64
CA HIS A 111 -4.04 -1.64 6.15
C HIS A 111 -3.86 -2.79 5.17
N VAL A 112 -4.53 -3.90 5.40
CA VAL A 112 -4.46 -5.09 4.57
C VAL A 112 -5.47 -4.99 3.45
N ILE A 113 -5.03 -5.21 2.21
CA ILE A 113 -5.89 -5.16 1.03
C ILE A 113 -5.99 -6.53 0.33
N ASP A 114 -7.13 -6.80 -0.29
CA ASP A 114 -7.38 -8.04 -1.04
C ASP A 114 -6.79 -8.04 -2.46
N ARG A 115 -6.35 -6.88 -2.95
CA ARG A 115 -5.83 -6.69 -4.31
C ARG A 115 -4.62 -5.80 -4.35
N ILE A 116 -3.72 -6.05 -5.30
CA ILE A 116 -2.55 -5.19 -5.53
C ILE A 116 -2.98 -3.96 -6.32
N ILE A 117 -2.65 -2.78 -5.80
CA ILE A 117 -2.92 -1.52 -6.47
C ILE A 117 -1.74 -1.19 -7.39
N MET A 118 -1.98 -1.14 -8.70
CA MET A 118 -0.98 -0.70 -9.67
C MET A 118 -1.24 0.78 -10.02
N PRO A 119 -0.21 1.65 -9.99
CA PRO A 119 -0.34 3.09 -10.26
C PRO A 119 -0.58 3.44 -11.73
#